data_AF-A0A7S1DT68-F1
#
_entry.id   AF-A0A7S1DT68-F1
#
_cell.length_a   1.000
_cell.length_b   1.000
_cell.length_c   1.000
_cell.angle_alpha   90.00
_cell.angle_beta   90.00
_cell.angle_gamma   90.00
#
_symmetry.space_group_name_H-M   'P 1'
#
loop_
_entity.id
_entity.type
_entity.pdbx_description
1 polymer ?
#
loop_
_entity_poly.entity_id
_entity_poly.type
_entity_poly.pdbx_seq_one_letter_code
_entity_poly.pdbx_strand_id
1 'polypeptide(L)'
;MSKYDSALTLNASGSRDPDSGSGAGLSYRWTCTKLPEGKPCRTLALAEYVPEAVAAPTVDLTRLDLGAGVKGLEFGVVVSKDTRQASVSQPLLLSDAREVLAVSAAPMLLSGRGGAPPSTAKGAVVVNAGEDVLAVEGAYPLSVTSAKWTLTGPGISQENDLWASDALVVPAGFDGASFVLQLNAGRGVSLLKSGSTYTLTLSAVDLRGVQGVASMDLFANFPPSPGTVAGAPLQGFAYSDLMGVSCLDWIDDDLPLQYTFFTAASSPDTNSTEKPEGGSESYTPASFSSSHGLPLGPGVWLRWAKVSDSVGAQVETEAVRFVVIPRPHDTVGSEADQVDSAMTDIESLGQADQAISLSSSIAFSFAGDVGGRRASSAAYRMRVRRLLLAKLSEGDASQRAGPRSAPSLLTAATGLSSSPKEVGVEASQNTGKVVQASIDAMTPTQLRGRGALDGAMSATEGMAAAADGARNAAERDTVLRYSVLLQAGVAQKFASTMQAAEAPKVYDQPYTRVQMGRRARWEGNLAVPVGDAAGRFEVQLGAAGPPAQGGVSVISMKSRVVW
;
A
#
# COMPACT_ATOMS: atom_id res chain seq x y z
N MET A 1 -46.67 -4.90 -3.29
CA MET A 1 -45.83 -3.94 -2.58
C MET A 1 -45.49 -4.55 -1.22
N SER A 2 -44.30 -4.32 -0.71
CA SER A 2 -43.90 -4.92 0.56
C SER A 2 -44.68 -4.25 1.70
N LYS A 3 -45.01 -4.96 2.78
CA LYS A 3 -45.51 -4.33 4.03
C LYS A 3 -44.52 -3.33 4.64
N TYR A 4 -43.34 -3.25 4.04
CA TYR A 4 -42.13 -2.70 4.60
C TYR A 4 -41.58 -1.50 3.81
N ASP A 5 -42.21 -1.12 2.70
CA ASP A 5 -41.88 0.10 1.98
C ASP A 5 -42.17 1.33 2.87
N SER A 6 -41.28 2.32 2.88
CA SER A 6 -41.38 3.46 3.81
C SER A 6 -42.39 4.51 3.35
N ALA A 7 -42.58 4.65 2.03
CA ALA A 7 -43.44 5.67 1.46
C ALA A 7 -44.18 5.17 0.21
N LEU A 8 -45.43 5.62 0.07
CA LEU A 8 -46.26 5.40 -1.10
C LEU A 8 -46.79 6.73 -1.61
N THR A 9 -46.51 7.10 -2.85
CA THR A 9 -47.12 8.28 -3.47
C THR A 9 -48.42 7.86 -4.17
N LEU A 10 -49.54 8.42 -3.70
CA LEU A 10 -50.83 8.32 -4.39
C LEU A 10 -50.89 9.43 -5.45
N ASN A 11 -51.53 9.20 -6.59
CA ASN A 11 -51.57 10.22 -7.65
C ASN A 11 -52.93 10.26 -8.36
N ALA A 12 -53.68 11.32 -8.09
CA ALA A 12 -54.93 11.69 -8.75
C ALA A 12 -54.80 12.97 -9.61
N SER A 13 -53.58 13.43 -9.90
CA SER A 13 -53.33 14.66 -10.68
C SER A 13 -53.86 14.60 -12.12
N GLY A 14 -54.11 13.40 -12.65
CA GLY A 14 -54.76 13.20 -13.95
C GLY A 14 -56.27 13.52 -13.97
N SER A 15 -56.84 13.93 -12.84
CA SER A 15 -58.26 14.28 -12.74
C SER A 15 -58.57 15.52 -13.59
N ARG A 16 -59.67 15.46 -14.36
CA ARG A 16 -60.07 16.52 -15.27
C ARG A 16 -61.56 16.81 -15.15
N ASP A 17 -61.90 18.10 -15.00
CA ASP A 17 -63.26 18.57 -15.27
C ASP A 17 -63.40 18.76 -16.79
N PRO A 18 -64.37 18.10 -17.45
CA PRO A 18 -64.61 18.30 -18.88
C PRO A 18 -64.81 19.78 -19.26
N ASP A 19 -65.30 20.62 -18.35
CA ASP A 19 -65.68 22.01 -18.66
C ASP A 19 -64.54 23.03 -18.52
N SER A 20 -63.49 22.73 -17.73
CA SER A 20 -62.48 23.74 -17.34
C SER A 20 -61.02 23.35 -17.60
N GLY A 21 -60.75 22.27 -18.34
CA GLY A 21 -59.39 21.76 -18.53
C GLY A 21 -58.83 21.06 -17.30
N SER A 22 -57.56 20.64 -17.35
CA SER A 22 -56.91 19.85 -16.30
C SER A 22 -56.70 20.65 -15.00
N GLY A 23 -57.26 20.17 -13.88
CA GLY A 23 -56.84 20.52 -12.52
C GLY A 23 -57.41 21.80 -11.87
N ALA A 24 -57.95 22.76 -12.63
CA ALA A 24 -58.39 24.03 -12.05
C ALA A 24 -59.68 23.90 -11.20
N GLY A 25 -59.57 24.19 -9.90
CA GLY A 25 -60.70 24.21 -8.96
C GLY A 25 -61.15 22.85 -8.43
N LEU A 26 -60.34 21.80 -8.60
CA LEU A 26 -60.62 20.47 -8.04
C LEU A 26 -60.17 20.38 -6.59
N SER A 27 -61.01 19.80 -5.73
CA SER A 27 -60.67 19.41 -4.36
C SER A 27 -60.57 17.89 -4.24
N TYR A 28 -59.60 17.41 -3.46
CA TYR A 28 -59.28 16.00 -3.33
C TYR A 28 -59.52 15.54 -1.88
N ARG A 29 -60.18 14.40 -1.71
CA ARG A 29 -60.36 13.76 -0.41
C ARG A 29 -59.99 12.30 -0.52
N TRP A 30 -58.94 11.90 0.20
CA TRP A 30 -58.45 10.53 0.22
C TRP A 30 -59.04 9.74 1.38
N THR A 31 -59.19 8.43 1.18
CA THR A 31 -59.55 7.44 2.21
C THR A 31 -58.59 6.26 2.14
N CYS A 32 -58.42 5.57 3.26
CA CYS A 32 -57.61 4.35 3.34
C CYS A 32 -58.37 3.32 4.17
N THR A 33 -58.54 2.11 3.65
CA THR A 33 -59.16 0.98 4.33
C THR A 33 -58.24 -0.24 4.35
N LYS A 34 -58.32 -1.06 5.40
CA LYS A 34 -57.59 -2.32 5.55
C LYS A 34 -58.34 -3.44 4.84
N LEU A 35 -57.65 -4.23 4.03
CA LEU A 35 -58.19 -5.45 3.42
C LEU A 35 -57.75 -6.69 4.22
N PRO A 36 -58.64 -7.69 4.42
CA PRO A 36 -60.02 -7.78 3.92
C PRO A 36 -61.07 -7.16 4.84
N GLU A 37 -60.69 -6.61 6.00
CA GLU A 37 -61.63 -6.22 7.07
C GLU A 37 -62.53 -5.02 6.72
N GLY A 38 -62.17 -4.20 5.74
CA GLY A 38 -62.89 -2.98 5.36
C GLY A 38 -62.83 -1.85 6.39
N LYS A 39 -62.02 -1.98 7.44
CA LYS A 39 -61.87 -0.95 8.49
C LYS A 39 -61.01 0.21 8.01
N PRO A 40 -61.24 1.45 8.46
CA PRO A 40 -60.37 2.57 8.11
C PRO A 40 -58.95 2.33 8.62
N CYS A 41 -57.96 2.75 7.84
CA CYS A 41 -56.56 2.76 8.27
C CYS A 41 -56.43 3.66 9.50
N ARG A 42 -55.59 3.24 10.45
CA ARG A 42 -55.30 4.01 11.65
C ARG A 42 -53.81 4.21 11.77
N THR A 43 -53.41 5.31 12.40
CA THR A 43 -52.02 5.51 12.80
C THR A 43 -51.67 4.60 13.97
N LEU A 44 -50.38 4.47 14.28
CA LEU A 44 -49.92 3.80 15.51
C LEU A 44 -50.54 4.39 16.80
N ALA A 45 -50.96 5.66 16.77
CA ALA A 45 -51.69 6.31 17.85
C ALA A 45 -53.20 6.01 17.86
N LEU A 46 -53.66 5.05 17.04
CA LEU A 46 -55.05 4.62 16.88
C LEU A 46 -56.01 5.68 16.33
N ALA A 47 -55.51 6.84 15.90
CA ALA A 47 -56.29 7.85 15.19
C ALA A 47 -56.57 7.39 13.75
N GLU A 48 -57.74 7.73 13.21
CA GLU A 48 -58.04 7.48 11.80
C GLU A 48 -57.04 8.21 10.91
N TYR A 49 -56.44 7.47 9.97
CA TYR A 49 -55.47 8.01 9.04
C TYR A 49 -56.17 8.53 7.78
N VAL A 50 -56.06 9.83 7.55
CA VAL A 50 -56.55 10.49 6.34
C VAL A 50 -55.34 11.10 5.63
N PRO A 51 -55.02 10.67 4.40
CA PRO A 51 -53.95 11.30 3.61
C PRO A 51 -54.24 12.78 3.36
N GLU A 52 -53.18 13.56 3.11
CA GLU A 52 -53.31 14.99 2.83
C GLU A 52 -54.22 15.26 1.62
N ALA A 53 -55.04 16.32 1.71
CA ALA A 53 -56.06 16.69 0.72
C ALA A 53 -55.47 17.36 -0.55
N VAL A 54 -54.44 16.74 -1.13
CA VAL A 54 -53.74 17.18 -2.34
C VAL A 54 -53.89 16.15 -3.45
N ALA A 55 -53.57 16.55 -4.68
CA ALA A 55 -53.68 15.66 -5.84
C ALA A 55 -52.72 14.46 -5.79
N ALA A 56 -51.58 14.59 -5.11
CA ALA A 56 -50.59 13.53 -5.01
C ALA A 56 -49.93 13.45 -3.61
N PRO A 57 -50.62 12.94 -2.58
CA PRO A 57 -50.05 12.83 -1.24
C PRO A 57 -49.02 11.69 -1.16
N THR A 58 -48.01 11.88 -0.31
CA THR A 58 -47.08 10.80 0.06
C THR A 58 -47.50 10.22 1.40
N VAL A 59 -47.85 8.93 1.41
CA VAL A 59 -48.27 8.17 2.57
C VAL A 59 -47.07 7.47 3.18
N ASP A 60 -46.74 7.81 4.42
CA ASP A 60 -45.73 7.10 5.23
C ASP A 60 -46.38 5.85 5.84
N LEU A 61 -46.10 4.69 5.25
CA LEU A 61 -46.70 3.42 5.65
C LEU A 61 -46.21 2.96 7.02
N THR A 62 -45.05 3.46 7.48
CA THR A 62 -44.49 3.12 8.80
C THR A 62 -45.34 3.69 9.94
N ARG A 63 -46.16 4.70 9.66
CA ARG A 63 -47.09 5.30 10.63
C ARG A 63 -48.41 4.56 10.75
N LEU A 64 -48.72 3.64 9.83
CA LEU A 64 -49.98 2.91 9.82
C LEU A 64 -49.88 1.69 10.73
N ASP A 65 -50.89 1.52 11.59
CA ASP A 65 -51.11 0.25 12.26
C ASP A 65 -51.63 -0.74 11.21
N LEU A 66 -50.77 -1.64 10.71
CA LEU A 66 -51.17 -2.66 9.76
C LEU A 66 -51.72 -3.91 10.43
N GLY A 67 -51.56 -4.10 11.75
CA GLY A 67 -52.06 -5.28 12.48
C GLY A 67 -51.61 -6.66 11.95
N ALA A 68 -51.87 -7.71 12.72
CA ALA A 68 -51.76 -9.08 12.22
C ALA A 68 -52.98 -9.40 11.33
N GLY A 69 -52.76 -9.93 10.13
CA GLY A 69 -53.83 -10.41 9.25
C GLY A 69 -54.30 -9.47 8.14
N VAL A 70 -53.84 -8.22 8.10
CA VAL A 70 -54.09 -7.33 6.95
C VAL A 70 -53.32 -7.83 5.73
N LYS A 71 -54.03 -8.09 4.63
CA LYS A 71 -53.47 -8.59 3.36
C LYS A 71 -53.26 -7.49 2.32
N GLY A 72 -53.82 -6.32 2.55
CA GLY A 72 -53.73 -5.19 1.64
C GLY A 72 -54.30 -3.92 2.24
N LEU A 73 -54.07 -2.80 1.58
CA LEU A 73 -54.76 -1.54 1.81
C LEU A 73 -55.63 -1.25 0.59
N GLU A 74 -56.69 -0.49 0.74
CA GLU A 74 -57.43 0.08 -0.38
C GLU A 74 -57.48 1.59 -0.20
N PHE A 75 -56.97 2.31 -1.19
CA PHE A 75 -56.96 3.76 -1.18
C PHE A 75 -58.07 4.27 -2.09
N GLY A 76 -58.98 5.06 -1.53
CA GLY A 76 -60.02 5.75 -2.27
C GLY A 76 -59.68 7.23 -2.43
N VAL A 77 -60.07 7.83 -3.55
CA VAL A 77 -60.07 9.28 -3.73
C VAL A 77 -61.44 9.74 -4.20
N VAL A 78 -61.95 10.80 -3.59
CA VAL A 78 -63.09 11.57 -4.06
C VAL A 78 -62.56 12.90 -4.57
N VAL A 79 -62.85 13.20 -5.83
CA VAL A 79 -62.52 14.48 -6.46
C VAL A 79 -63.80 15.26 -6.63
N SER A 80 -63.84 16.48 -6.12
CA SER A 80 -65.03 17.34 -6.15
C SER A 80 -64.76 18.69 -6.78
N LYS A 81 -65.79 19.23 -7.44
CA LYS A 81 -65.84 20.62 -7.91
C LYS A 81 -67.28 21.11 -7.80
N ASP A 82 -67.48 22.15 -7.02
CA ASP A 82 -68.81 22.65 -6.63
C ASP A 82 -69.65 21.51 -6.03
N THR A 83 -70.77 21.15 -6.65
CA THR A 83 -71.67 20.06 -6.23
C THR A 83 -71.38 18.72 -6.92
N ARG A 84 -70.46 18.69 -7.89
CA ARG A 84 -70.13 17.49 -8.67
C ARG A 84 -69.00 16.72 -8.01
N GLN A 85 -69.12 15.40 -7.97
CA GLN A 85 -68.13 14.51 -7.36
C GLN A 85 -67.90 13.27 -8.24
N ALA A 86 -66.67 12.79 -8.26
CA ALA A 86 -66.29 11.50 -8.81
C ALA A 86 -65.38 10.76 -7.83
N SER A 87 -65.44 9.44 -7.81
CA SER A 87 -64.60 8.63 -6.91
C SER A 87 -64.01 7.41 -7.61
N VAL A 88 -62.83 7.00 -7.14
CA VAL A 88 -62.15 5.77 -7.55
C VAL A 88 -61.42 5.16 -6.35
N SER A 89 -61.39 3.83 -6.29
CA SER A 89 -60.65 3.09 -5.27
C SER A 89 -59.67 2.12 -5.93
N GLN A 90 -58.47 2.00 -5.37
CA GLN A 90 -57.44 1.10 -5.86
C GLN A 90 -56.93 0.22 -4.71
N PRO A 91 -57.03 -1.13 -4.82
CA PRO A 91 -56.44 -2.03 -3.85
C PRO A 91 -54.92 -2.12 -4.05
N LEU A 92 -54.22 -2.15 -2.93
CA LEU A 92 -52.79 -2.35 -2.78
C LEU A 92 -52.56 -3.61 -1.98
N LEU A 93 -52.24 -4.70 -2.67
CA LEU A 93 -51.89 -5.96 -2.02
C LEU A 93 -50.52 -5.83 -1.35
N LEU A 94 -50.50 -6.16 -0.06
CA LEU A 94 -49.31 -6.17 0.76
C LEU A 94 -48.77 -7.60 0.82
N SER A 95 -47.52 -7.81 0.40
CA SER A 95 -46.88 -9.12 0.52
C SER A 95 -46.31 -9.31 1.92
N ASP A 96 -46.60 -10.46 2.53
CA ASP A 96 -45.92 -10.95 3.74
C ASP A 96 -44.53 -11.51 3.45
N ALA A 97 -44.11 -11.51 2.18
CA ALA A 97 -42.76 -11.87 1.79
C ALA A 97 -41.79 -10.95 2.54
N ARG A 98 -41.19 -11.48 3.62
CA ARG A 98 -40.06 -10.84 4.29
C ARG A 98 -38.99 -10.70 3.24
N GLU A 99 -38.71 -9.45 2.88
CA GLU A 99 -37.48 -9.13 2.18
C GLU A 99 -36.36 -9.67 3.06
N VAL A 100 -35.63 -10.65 2.55
CA VAL A 100 -34.39 -11.10 3.17
C VAL A 100 -33.53 -9.85 3.21
N LEU A 101 -33.12 -9.43 4.41
CA LEU A 101 -32.21 -8.31 4.58
C LEU A 101 -30.97 -8.63 3.73
N ALA A 102 -30.80 -7.89 2.64
CA ALA A 102 -29.68 -8.08 1.74
C ALA A 102 -28.42 -7.59 2.46
N VAL A 103 -27.71 -8.54 3.05
CA VAL A 103 -26.39 -8.32 3.62
C VAL A 103 -25.39 -8.77 2.56
N SER A 104 -24.41 -7.94 2.26
CA SER A 104 -23.27 -8.34 1.43
C SER A 104 -21.99 -8.03 2.17
N ALA A 105 -20.93 -8.78 1.86
CA ALA A 105 -19.64 -8.61 2.47
C ALA A 105 -18.57 -8.64 1.39
N ALA A 106 -17.69 -7.65 1.37
CA ALA A 106 -16.61 -7.54 0.40
C ALA A 106 -15.25 -7.49 1.12
N PRO A 107 -14.30 -8.38 0.78
CA PRO A 107 -12.96 -8.34 1.33
C PRO A 107 -12.16 -7.18 0.74
N MET A 108 -11.37 -6.53 1.59
CA MET A 108 -10.36 -5.54 1.24
C MET A 108 -9.08 -5.87 2.01
N LEU A 109 -8.07 -6.44 1.35
CA LEU A 109 -6.77 -6.63 2.00
C LEU A 109 -6.05 -5.29 2.13
N LEU A 110 -5.69 -4.94 3.35
CA LEU A 110 -4.80 -3.83 3.65
C LEU A 110 -3.38 -4.38 3.78
N SER A 111 -2.77 -4.79 2.66
CA SER A 111 -1.39 -5.29 2.70
C SER A 111 -0.44 -4.14 3.00
N GLY A 112 0.20 -4.16 4.18
CA GLY A 112 1.13 -3.12 4.63
C GLY A 112 2.44 -3.07 3.84
N ARG A 113 2.72 -4.05 2.98
CA ARG A 113 3.95 -4.15 2.18
C ARG A 113 3.67 -4.80 0.82
N GLY A 114 3.04 -4.07 -0.10
CA GLY A 114 3.05 -4.41 -1.53
C GLY A 114 2.50 -5.79 -1.91
N GLY A 115 1.69 -6.42 -1.05
CA GLY A 115 1.06 -7.70 -1.31
C GLY A 115 0.07 -7.58 -2.46
N ALA A 116 0.03 -8.59 -3.32
CA ALA A 116 -0.91 -8.69 -4.43
C ALA A 116 -2.36 -8.55 -3.92
N PRO A 117 -3.30 -8.03 -4.75
CA PRO A 117 -4.71 -8.04 -4.41
C PRO A 117 -5.18 -9.46 -4.07
N PRO A 118 -6.21 -9.61 -3.20
CA PRO A 118 -6.71 -10.92 -2.80
C PRO A 118 -7.03 -11.74 -4.05
N SER A 119 -6.38 -12.89 -4.18
CA SER A 119 -6.75 -13.84 -5.21
C SER A 119 -8.00 -14.59 -4.75
N THR A 120 -9.00 -14.65 -5.61
CA THR A 120 -10.14 -15.56 -5.42
C THR A 120 -9.78 -16.92 -6.01
N ALA A 121 -8.80 -17.59 -5.40
CA ALA A 121 -8.50 -18.97 -5.76
C ALA A 121 -9.49 -19.90 -5.05
N LYS A 122 -9.96 -20.94 -5.75
CA LYS A 122 -10.80 -22.01 -5.18
C LYS A 122 -12.14 -21.53 -4.58
N GLY A 123 -12.65 -20.37 -5.00
CA GLY A 123 -13.93 -19.83 -4.55
C GLY A 123 -13.93 -19.21 -3.15
N ALA A 124 -12.75 -19.07 -2.53
CA ALA A 124 -12.56 -18.43 -1.24
C ALA A 124 -11.61 -17.23 -1.37
N VAL A 125 -11.65 -16.33 -0.39
CA VAL A 125 -10.65 -15.27 -0.26
C VAL A 125 -9.40 -15.91 0.33
N VAL A 126 -8.30 -15.94 -0.41
CA VAL A 126 -7.06 -16.49 0.12
C VAL A 126 -6.35 -15.45 0.99
N VAL A 127 -5.95 -15.87 2.20
CA VAL A 127 -5.20 -15.06 3.16
C VAL A 127 -3.95 -15.79 3.62
N ASN A 128 -2.83 -15.09 3.79
CA ASN A 128 -1.60 -15.70 4.23
C ASN A 128 -1.52 -15.70 5.76
N ALA A 129 -1.29 -16.89 6.33
CA ALA A 129 -1.17 -17.07 7.76
C ALA A 129 0.07 -16.30 8.27
N GLY A 130 -0.14 -15.19 8.97
CA GLY A 130 0.93 -14.53 9.73
C GLY A 130 1.44 -13.20 9.21
N GLU A 131 0.94 -12.58 8.14
CA GLU A 131 1.36 -11.20 7.80
C GLU A 131 0.22 -10.28 7.35
N ASP A 132 -0.96 -10.83 7.09
CA ASP A 132 -2.05 -10.08 6.48
C ASP A 132 -2.97 -9.37 7.50
N VAL A 133 -3.40 -8.17 7.13
CA VAL A 133 -4.54 -7.48 7.72
C VAL A 133 -5.69 -7.57 6.73
N LEU A 134 -6.72 -8.32 7.10
CA LEU A 134 -7.94 -8.43 6.31
C LEU A 134 -8.95 -7.40 6.81
N ALA A 135 -9.22 -6.36 6.02
CA ALA A 135 -10.41 -5.56 6.22
C ALA A 135 -11.55 -6.17 5.42
N VAL A 136 -12.75 -6.18 5.98
CA VAL A 136 -13.97 -6.64 5.33
C VAL A 136 -15.03 -5.57 5.57
N GLU A 137 -15.70 -5.17 4.51
CA GLU A 137 -16.81 -4.23 4.60
C GLU A 137 -18.11 -4.96 4.33
N GLY A 138 -19.04 -4.84 5.28
CA GLY A 138 -20.40 -5.30 5.19
C GLY A 138 -21.31 -4.17 4.73
N ALA A 139 -22.14 -4.42 3.74
CA ALA A 139 -23.21 -3.51 3.35
C ALA A 139 -24.56 -4.07 3.80
N TYR A 140 -25.32 -3.24 4.50
CA TYR A 140 -26.68 -3.50 4.93
C TYR A 140 -27.50 -2.19 4.96
N PRO A 141 -28.83 -2.25 4.87
CA PRO A 141 -29.70 -1.07 4.96
C PRO A 141 -29.52 -0.27 6.26
N LEU A 142 -29.74 1.05 6.22
CA LEU A 142 -29.63 1.94 7.39
C LEU A 142 -30.58 1.60 8.55
N SER A 143 -31.54 0.68 8.36
CA SER A 143 -32.53 0.27 9.36
C SER A 143 -32.06 -0.89 10.27
N VAL A 144 -30.77 -1.21 10.29
CA VAL A 144 -30.18 -2.25 11.15
C VAL A 144 -29.99 -1.76 12.59
N THR A 145 -30.47 -2.53 13.56
CA THR A 145 -30.29 -2.27 15.01
C THR A 145 -29.02 -2.87 15.57
N SER A 146 -28.60 -4.02 15.06
CA SER A 146 -27.34 -4.65 15.42
C SER A 146 -26.75 -5.34 14.21
N ALA A 147 -25.45 -5.20 14.04
CA ALA A 147 -24.66 -5.97 13.09
C ALA A 147 -23.61 -6.71 13.92
N LYS A 148 -23.30 -7.96 13.56
CA LYS A 148 -22.35 -8.78 14.29
C LYS A 148 -21.56 -9.65 13.32
N TRP A 149 -20.24 -9.54 13.40
CA TRP A 149 -19.32 -10.43 12.72
C TRP A 149 -18.97 -11.63 13.60
N THR A 150 -18.99 -12.82 13.02
CA THR A 150 -18.51 -14.05 13.63
C THR A 150 -17.54 -14.75 12.68
N LEU A 151 -16.47 -15.33 13.22
CA LEU A 151 -15.52 -16.13 12.47
C LEU A 151 -15.56 -17.56 13.01
N THR A 152 -15.71 -18.54 12.11
CA THR A 152 -15.78 -19.96 12.48
C THR A 152 -14.76 -20.75 11.69
N GLY A 153 -14.15 -21.77 12.29
CA GLY A 153 -13.21 -22.67 11.62
C GLY A 153 -12.33 -23.45 12.59
N PRO A 154 -11.38 -24.25 12.09
CA PRO A 154 -10.52 -25.08 12.92
C PRO A 154 -9.71 -24.27 13.93
N GLY A 155 -9.80 -24.64 15.21
CA GLY A 155 -9.11 -23.95 16.31
C GLY A 155 -9.85 -22.72 16.86
N ILE A 156 -10.98 -22.32 16.26
CA ILE A 156 -11.84 -21.24 16.74
C ILE A 156 -13.11 -21.90 17.29
N SER A 157 -13.12 -22.19 18.59
CA SER A 157 -14.16 -23.03 19.21
C SER A 157 -15.31 -22.21 19.81
N GLN A 158 -15.07 -20.93 20.16
CA GLN A 158 -16.08 -20.01 20.66
C GLN A 158 -15.81 -18.56 20.22
N GLU A 159 -16.85 -17.72 20.23
CA GLU A 159 -16.72 -16.27 20.02
C GLU A 159 -15.62 -15.68 20.91
N ASN A 160 -15.47 -16.17 22.15
CA ASN A 160 -14.49 -15.68 23.13
C ASN A 160 -13.02 -16.01 22.80
N ASP A 161 -12.73 -17.01 21.96
CA ASP A 161 -11.34 -17.37 21.62
C ASP A 161 -10.65 -16.27 20.80
N LEU A 162 -11.44 -15.48 20.04
CA LEU A 162 -10.94 -14.34 19.26
C LEU A 162 -10.55 -13.15 20.15
N TRP A 163 -11.13 -13.05 21.36
CA TRP A 163 -11.07 -11.87 22.22
C TRP A 163 -10.28 -12.10 23.52
N ALA A 164 -10.03 -13.35 23.89
CA ALA A 164 -9.28 -13.71 25.09
C ALA A 164 -7.75 -13.54 24.94
N SER A 165 -7.26 -13.30 23.72
CA SER A 165 -5.89 -12.84 23.53
C SER A 165 -5.87 -11.31 23.63
N ASP A 166 -5.03 -10.74 24.50
CA ASP A 166 -4.73 -9.30 24.61
C ASP A 166 -4.11 -8.69 23.32
N ALA A 167 -4.33 -9.34 22.18
CA ALA A 167 -3.61 -9.18 20.94
C ALA A 167 -4.60 -8.66 19.87
N LEU A 168 -5.02 -7.41 20.07
CA LEU A 168 -5.42 -6.42 19.07
C LEU A 168 -6.29 -6.92 17.88
N VAL A 169 -7.47 -7.47 18.17
CA VAL A 169 -8.63 -7.28 17.27
C VAL A 169 -9.24 -5.94 17.68
N VAL A 170 -9.08 -4.89 16.86
CA VAL A 170 -9.83 -3.64 17.04
C VAL A 170 -11.03 -3.71 16.11
N PRO A 171 -12.20 -4.19 16.55
CA PRO A 171 -13.41 -3.95 15.80
C PRO A 171 -13.57 -2.42 15.75
N ALA A 172 -13.65 -1.86 14.54
CA ALA A 172 -14.12 -0.50 14.35
C ALA A 172 -15.63 -0.46 14.65
N GLY A 173 -15.98 -0.65 15.94
CA GLY A 173 -17.34 -0.84 16.41
C GLY A 173 -17.86 -2.25 16.14
N PHE A 174 -18.31 -2.96 17.18
CA PHE A 174 -19.02 -4.23 17.02
C PHE A 174 -20.30 -4.08 16.18
N ASP A 175 -20.88 -2.88 16.16
CA ASP A 175 -22.09 -2.52 15.40
C ASP A 175 -21.80 -1.83 14.05
N GLY A 176 -20.55 -1.93 13.58
CA GLY A 176 -20.08 -1.27 12.37
C GLY A 176 -20.25 -2.10 11.09
N ALA A 177 -20.44 -1.39 9.98
CA ALA A 177 -20.36 -1.96 8.63
C ALA A 177 -18.99 -2.61 8.37
N SER A 178 -17.93 -2.09 8.98
CA SER A 178 -16.55 -2.52 8.73
C SER A 178 -16.01 -3.44 9.82
N PHE A 179 -15.33 -4.50 9.40
CA PHE A 179 -14.60 -5.45 10.24
C PHE A 179 -13.14 -5.46 9.82
N VAL A 180 -12.21 -5.39 10.77
CA VAL A 180 -10.78 -5.51 10.49
C VAL A 180 -10.21 -6.64 11.34
N LEU A 181 -9.72 -7.66 10.66
CA LEU A 181 -9.09 -8.83 11.23
C LEU A 181 -7.58 -8.74 11.03
N GLN A 182 -6.86 -8.56 12.13
CA GLN A 182 -5.41 -8.63 12.15
C GLN A 182 -4.99 -10.09 12.37
N LEU A 183 -4.41 -10.73 11.34
CA LEU A 183 -4.10 -12.17 11.37
C LEU A 183 -2.78 -12.50 12.09
N ASN A 184 -1.98 -11.47 12.39
CA ASN A 184 -0.77 -11.60 13.19
C ASN A 184 -0.74 -10.56 14.30
N ALA A 185 -0.90 -11.03 15.54
CA ALA A 185 -0.96 -10.18 16.72
C ALA A 185 0.42 -10.00 17.39
N GLY A 186 1.50 -10.04 16.60
CA GLY A 186 2.85 -9.69 17.05
C GLY A 186 3.55 -10.73 17.94
N ARG A 187 3.01 -11.94 18.06
CA ARG A 187 3.60 -13.03 18.89
C ARG A 187 4.09 -14.24 18.10
N GLY A 188 4.15 -14.15 16.76
CA GLY A 188 4.59 -15.26 15.92
C GLY A 188 3.64 -16.46 15.89
N VAL A 189 2.44 -16.32 16.47
CA VAL A 189 1.37 -17.32 16.38
C VAL A 189 0.31 -16.76 15.44
N SER A 190 0.15 -17.38 14.27
CA SER A 190 -0.96 -17.06 13.39
C SER A 190 -2.26 -17.54 14.03
N LEU A 191 -3.28 -16.68 14.05
CA LEU A 191 -4.62 -17.04 14.51
C LEU A 191 -5.23 -18.14 13.62
N LEU A 192 -4.91 -18.10 12.33
CA LEU A 192 -5.41 -19.06 11.35
C LEU A 192 -4.38 -20.16 11.15
N LYS A 193 -4.85 -21.40 11.24
CA LYS A 193 -4.07 -22.57 10.87
C LYS A 193 -3.98 -22.65 9.35
N SER A 194 -2.76 -22.62 8.82
CA SER A 194 -2.49 -22.84 7.39
C SER A 194 -3.21 -24.09 6.86
N GLY A 195 -3.74 -23.97 5.65
CA GLY A 195 -4.54 -24.99 4.97
C GLY A 195 -5.99 -25.11 5.40
N SER A 196 -6.44 -24.29 6.35
CA SER A 196 -7.80 -24.37 6.88
C SER A 196 -8.69 -23.34 6.23
N THR A 197 -9.95 -23.71 5.99
CA THR A 197 -10.99 -22.78 5.58
C THR A 197 -11.72 -22.27 6.81
N TYR A 198 -11.96 -20.97 6.82
CA TYR A 198 -12.69 -20.25 7.85
C TYR A 198 -13.88 -19.55 7.21
N THR A 199 -15.01 -19.50 7.90
CA THR A 199 -16.19 -18.79 7.41
C THR A 199 -16.41 -17.56 8.27
N LEU A 200 -16.28 -16.40 7.63
CA LEU A 200 -16.62 -15.11 8.21
C LEU A 200 -18.09 -14.81 7.91
N THR A 201 -18.89 -14.61 8.95
CA THR A 201 -20.33 -14.42 8.86
C THR A 201 -20.71 -13.07 9.45
N LEU A 202 -21.42 -12.24 8.68
CA LEU A 202 -22.10 -11.03 9.15
C LEU A 202 -23.56 -11.34 9.37
N SER A 203 -24.01 -11.23 10.62
CA SER A 203 -25.42 -11.27 11.00
C SER A 203 -25.89 -9.86 11.34
N ALA A 204 -26.92 -9.38 10.66
CA ALA A 204 -27.54 -8.09 10.95
C ALA A 204 -29.01 -8.27 11.30
N VAL A 205 -29.49 -7.56 12.33
CA VAL A 205 -30.89 -7.56 12.77
C VAL A 205 -31.46 -6.17 12.57
N ASP A 206 -32.59 -6.05 11.88
CA ASP A 206 -33.25 -4.76 11.69
C ASP A 206 -34.06 -4.30 12.91
N LEU A 207 -34.61 -3.08 12.85
CA LEU A 207 -35.52 -2.52 13.88
C LEU A 207 -36.76 -3.39 14.18
N ARG A 208 -37.04 -4.38 13.34
CA ARG A 208 -38.20 -5.26 13.42
C ARG A 208 -37.83 -6.66 13.92
N GLY A 209 -36.55 -6.89 14.25
CA GLY A 209 -36.04 -8.19 14.66
C GLY A 209 -35.85 -9.19 13.50
N VAL A 210 -35.89 -8.74 12.24
CA VAL A 210 -35.59 -9.60 11.09
C VAL A 210 -34.09 -9.68 10.93
N GLN A 211 -33.58 -10.92 10.90
CA GLN A 211 -32.15 -11.20 10.74
C GLN A 211 -31.80 -11.47 9.27
N GLY A 212 -30.78 -10.79 8.75
CA GLY A 212 -30.07 -11.13 7.53
C GLY A 212 -28.69 -11.67 7.84
N VAL A 213 -28.21 -12.57 6.98
CA VAL A 213 -26.88 -13.18 7.13
C VAL A 213 -26.16 -13.13 5.79
N ALA A 214 -24.91 -12.69 5.81
CA ALA A 214 -23.96 -12.88 4.73
C ALA A 214 -22.76 -13.67 5.24
N SER A 215 -22.19 -14.52 4.41
CA SER A 215 -20.99 -15.27 4.74
C SER A 215 -20.00 -15.24 3.59
N MET A 216 -18.71 -15.27 3.94
CA MET A 216 -17.62 -15.51 2.99
C MET A 216 -16.65 -16.52 3.58
N ASP A 217 -16.08 -17.33 2.71
CA ASP A 217 -15.03 -18.27 3.08
C ASP A 217 -13.66 -17.62 2.87
N LEU A 218 -12.83 -17.75 3.90
CA LEU A 218 -11.42 -17.37 3.94
C LEU A 218 -10.60 -18.65 3.93
N PHE A 219 -9.72 -18.81 2.95
CA PHE A 219 -8.77 -19.92 2.91
C PHE A 219 -7.42 -19.43 3.43
N ALA A 220 -6.98 -19.96 4.57
CA ALA A 220 -5.66 -19.67 5.10
C ALA A 220 -4.62 -20.47 4.31
N ASN A 221 -3.81 -19.78 3.51
CA ASN A 221 -2.89 -20.44 2.61
C ASN A 221 -1.79 -21.22 3.36
N PHE A 222 -1.29 -22.27 2.73
CA PHE A 222 -0.05 -22.91 3.15
C PHE A 222 1.13 -22.10 2.62
N PRO A 223 2.17 -21.87 3.44
CA PRO A 223 3.41 -21.41 2.88
C PRO A 223 4.12 -22.57 2.16
N PRO A 224 5.08 -22.28 1.27
CA PRO A 224 5.84 -23.30 0.56
C PRO A 224 6.39 -24.39 1.48
N SER A 225 6.24 -25.64 1.06
CA SER A 225 6.76 -26.78 1.82
C SER A 225 8.27 -26.63 1.99
N PRO A 226 8.81 -26.76 3.22
CA PRO A 226 10.22 -26.53 3.47
C PRO A 226 11.11 -27.43 2.62
N GLY A 227 11.90 -26.81 1.74
CA GLY A 227 13.00 -27.46 1.06
C GLY A 227 14.30 -27.35 1.86
N THR A 228 15.43 -27.60 1.20
CA THR A 228 16.77 -27.39 1.80
C THR A 228 17.38 -26.09 1.29
N VAL A 229 18.25 -25.48 2.11
CA VAL A 229 19.09 -24.36 1.71
C VAL A 229 20.56 -24.78 1.83
N ALA A 230 21.33 -24.61 0.77
CA ALA A 230 22.72 -25.02 0.69
C ALA A 230 23.60 -23.85 0.26
N GLY A 231 24.76 -23.71 0.89
CA GLY A 231 25.79 -22.73 0.50
C GLY A 231 26.98 -23.38 -0.18
N ALA A 232 27.49 -22.76 -1.24
CA ALA A 232 28.71 -23.22 -1.91
C ALA A 232 29.46 -22.05 -2.60
N PRO A 233 30.80 -21.95 -2.45
CA PRO A 233 31.59 -22.60 -1.42
C PRO A 233 31.31 -21.96 -0.04
N LEU A 234 31.49 -22.71 1.07
CA LEU A 234 31.31 -22.15 2.43
C LEU A 234 32.52 -21.32 2.90
N GLN A 235 33.65 -21.45 2.21
CA GLN A 235 34.87 -20.71 2.46
C GLN A 235 35.54 -20.37 1.14
N GLY A 236 36.11 -19.17 1.03
CA GLY A 236 36.92 -18.78 -0.12
C GLY A 236 37.46 -17.36 0.02
N PHE A 237 37.93 -16.79 -1.08
CA PHE A 237 38.66 -15.53 -1.10
C PHE A 237 37.77 -14.33 -1.40
N ALA A 238 38.03 -13.23 -0.67
CA ALA A 238 37.33 -11.97 -0.82
C ALA A 238 37.35 -11.46 -2.27
N TYR A 239 36.19 -11.03 -2.77
CA TYR A 239 35.97 -10.48 -4.12
C TYR A 239 36.41 -11.39 -5.29
N SER A 240 36.73 -12.65 -5.00
CA SER A 240 37.22 -13.64 -5.97
C SER A 240 36.19 -14.72 -6.17
N ASP A 241 35.79 -15.34 -5.06
CA ASP A 241 34.97 -16.53 -5.08
C ASP A 241 33.50 -16.10 -4.92
N LEU A 242 32.65 -16.58 -5.81
CA LEU A 242 31.21 -16.34 -5.75
C LEU A 242 30.61 -17.23 -4.66
N MET A 243 30.29 -16.62 -3.52
CA MET A 243 29.64 -17.29 -2.41
C MET A 243 28.15 -17.45 -2.74
N GLY A 244 27.72 -18.66 -3.09
CA GLY A 244 26.36 -18.98 -3.54
C GLY A 244 25.48 -19.55 -2.43
N VAL A 245 24.20 -19.18 -2.42
CA VAL A 245 23.13 -19.86 -1.69
C VAL A 245 22.14 -20.43 -2.69
N SER A 246 21.70 -21.67 -2.49
CA SER A 246 20.69 -22.34 -3.30
C SER A 246 19.59 -22.95 -2.44
N CYS A 247 18.34 -22.70 -2.81
CA CYS A 247 17.14 -23.34 -2.32
C CYS A 247 16.84 -24.56 -3.20
N LEU A 248 16.74 -25.75 -2.61
CA LEU A 248 16.50 -27.00 -3.32
C LEU A 248 15.23 -27.66 -2.80
N ASP A 249 14.50 -28.33 -3.68
CA ASP A 249 13.33 -29.15 -3.34
C ASP A 249 12.20 -28.42 -2.60
N TRP A 250 12.04 -27.11 -2.85
CA TRP A 250 10.88 -26.35 -2.38
C TRP A 250 9.67 -26.65 -3.27
N ILE A 251 8.53 -26.97 -2.65
CA ILE A 251 7.33 -27.42 -3.35
C ILE A 251 6.13 -26.61 -2.84
N ASP A 252 5.30 -26.14 -3.76
CA ASP A 252 4.03 -25.49 -3.47
C ASP A 252 3.04 -25.76 -4.62
N ASP A 253 1.75 -25.75 -4.30
CA ASP A 253 0.67 -25.86 -5.29
C ASP A 253 0.45 -24.53 -6.03
N ASP A 254 0.74 -23.41 -5.37
CA ASP A 254 0.50 -22.04 -5.82
C ASP A 254 1.72 -21.45 -6.54
N LEU A 255 2.11 -22.10 -7.64
CA LEU A 255 3.24 -21.71 -8.49
C LEU A 255 2.99 -20.43 -9.32
N PRO A 256 4.05 -19.68 -9.71
CA PRO A 256 5.46 -19.98 -9.46
C PRO A 256 5.98 -19.51 -8.10
N LEU A 257 6.96 -20.24 -7.57
CA LEU A 257 7.73 -19.80 -6.41
C LEU A 257 8.63 -18.61 -6.75
N GLN A 258 8.79 -17.73 -5.77
CA GLN A 258 9.67 -16.58 -5.80
C GLN A 258 10.68 -16.69 -4.66
N TYR A 259 11.96 -16.44 -4.96
CA TYR A 259 13.05 -16.49 -4.00
C TYR A 259 13.62 -15.10 -3.78
N THR A 260 13.72 -14.69 -2.53
CA THR A 260 14.40 -13.45 -2.10
C THR A 260 15.57 -13.82 -1.20
N PHE A 261 16.80 -13.44 -1.56
CA PHE A 261 17.99 -13.77 -0.78
C PHE A 261 18.46 -12.57 0.05
N PHE A 262 18.78 -12.79 1.31
CA PHE A 262 19.27 -11.75 2.21
C PHE A 262 20.74 -12.01 2.53
N THR A 263 21.48 -10.95 2.85
CA THR A 263 22.89 -11.04 3.21
C THR A 263 23.20 -10.06 4.34
N ALA A 264 23.89 -10.54 5.37
CA ALA A 264 24.33 -9.73 6.49
C ALA A 264 25.76 -10.11 6.90
N ALA A 265 26.55 -9.11 7.29
CA ALA A 265 27.82 -9.36 7.96
C ALA A 265 27.55 -9.88 9.37
N SER A 266 28.35 -10.82 9.83
CA SER A 266 28.31 -11.37 11.19
C SER A 266 29.68 -11.23 11.85
N SER A 267 29.70 -11.11 13.18
CA SER A 267 30.94 -11.08 13.92
C SER A 267 31.60 -12.47 13.86
N PRO A 268 32.93 -12.55 13.67
CA PRO A 268 33.64 -13.83 13.64
C PRO A 268 33.50 -14.61 14.95
N ASP A 269 33.28 -13.92 16.07
CA ASP A 269 33.19 -14.52 17.41
C ASP A 269 31.80 -15.10 17.71
N THR A 270 30.78 -14.71 16.95
CA THR A 270 29.44 -15.28 17.06
C THR A 270 29.31 -16.48 16.14
N ASN A 271 29.23 -17.68 16.72
CA ASN A 271 28.70 -18.88 16.05
C ASN A 271 27.17 -18.83 15.87
N SER A 272 26.57 -17.64 15.99
CA SER A 272 25.15 -17.46 15.80
C SER A 272 24.80 -17.66 14.33
N THR A 273 23.88 -18.59 14.09
CA THR A 273 23.13 -18.74 12.85
C THR A 273 21.80 -17.99 12.93
N GLU A 274 21.56 -17.24 14.01
CA GLU A 274 20.35 -16.44 14.15
C GLU A 274 20.37 -15.29 13.16
N LYS A 275 19.20 -15.04 12.57
CA LYS A 275 18.96 -13.96 11.63
C LYS A 275 19.24 -12.62 12.32
N PRO A 276 20.18 -11.80 11.82
CA PRO A 276 20.39 -10.47 12.39
C PRO A 276 19.18 -9.57 12.07
N GLU A 277 18.65 -8.89 13.10
CA GLU A 277 17.67 -7.82 12.93
C GLU A 277 18.31 -6.68 12.13
N GLY A 278 17.80 -6.40 10.92
CA GLY A 278 18.33 -5.34 10.05
C GLY A 278 19.33 -5.79 8.99
N GLY A 279 19.37 -7.08 8.64
CA GLY A 279 20.09 -7.54 7.44
C GLY A 279 19.68 -6.74 6.19
N SER A 280 20.66 -6.40 5.35
CA SER A 280 20.36 -5.73 4.08
C SER A 280 19.59 -6.70 3.19
N GLU A 281 18.39 -6.30 2.81
CA GLU A 281 17.65 -6.95 1.74
C GLU A 281 18.42 -6.66 0.44
N SER A 282 19.30 -7.58 0.04
CA SER A 282 19.74 -7.60 -1.35
C SER A 282 18.56 -8.17 -2.12
N TYR A 283 17.73 -7.29 -2.67
CA TYR A 283 16.63 -7.70 -3.53
C TYR A 283 17.25 -8.33 -4.78
N THR A 284 17.54 -9.62 -4.67
CA THR A 284 17.58 -10.47 -5.84
C THR A 284 16.21 -10.30 -6.47
N PRO A 285 16.11 -9.96 -7.76
CA PRO A 285 14.83 -9.99 -8.44
C PRO A 285 14.15 -11.29 -8.05
N ALA A 286 12.83 -11.31 -7.84
CA ALA A 286 12.07 -12.56 -7.74
C ALA A 286 12.47 -13.43 -8.93
N SER A 287 13.46 -14.29 -8.71
CA SER A 287 14.14 -15.02 -9.73
C SER A 287 13.59 -16.41 -9.60
N PHE A 288 13.10 -16.95 -10.71
CA PHE A 288 12.83 -18.38 -10.80
C PHE A 288 14.09 -19.20 -10.50
N SER A 289 15.28 -18.57 -10.53
CA SER A 289 16.51 -19.17 -10.03
C SER A 289 16.41 -19.37 -8.53
N SER A 290 16.45 -20.63 -8.13
CA SER A 290 16.57 -21.03 -6.75
C SER A 290 18.00 -20.85 -6.22
N SER A 291 18.90 -20.21 -6.96
CA SER A 291 20.28 -19.95 -6.55
C SER A 291 20.72 -18.51 -6.77
N HIS A 292 21.53 -17.98 -5.84
CA HIS A 292 22.15 -16.66 -5.94
C HIS A 292 23.56 -16.62 -5.37
N GLY A 293 24.53 -16.24 -6.21
CA GLY A 293 25.93 -16.01 -5.87
C GLY A 293 26.29 -14.53 -5.74
N LEU A 294 27.12 -14.21 -4.76
CA LEU A 294 27.70 -12.88 -4.59
C LEU A 294 29.18 -12.96 -4.24
N PRO A 295 30.02 -12.10 -4.83
CA PRO A 295 31.34 -11.83 -4.28
C PRO A 295 31.17 -11.08 -2.97
N LEU A 296 31.85 -11.53 -1.93
CA LEU A 296 31.78 -10.96 -0.59
C LEU A 296 33.14 -10.40 -0.17
N GLY A 297 33.13 -9.38 0.69
CA GLY A 297 34.35 -8.87 1.33
C GLY A 297 34.86 -9.82 2.42
N PRO A 298 36.08 -9.59 2.93
CA PRO A 298 36.64 -10.45 3.98
C PRO A 298 35.79 -10.37 5.26
N GLY A 299 35.58 -11.50 5.92
CA GLY A 299 34.79 -11.59 7.13
C GLY A 299 33.89 -12.82 7.18
N VAL A 300 32.97 -12.84 8.15
CA VAL A 300 31.94 -13.86 8.27
C VAL A 300 30.63 -13.26 7.80
N TRP A 301 29.93 -13.99 6.94
CA TRP A 301 28.67 -13.55 6.35
C TRP A 301 27.59 -14.59 6.58
N LEU A 302 26.39 -14.12 6.90
CA LEU A 302 25.18 -14.93 6.97
C LEU A 302 24.31 -14.60 5.76
N ARG A 303 23.82 -15.64 5.10
CA ARG A 303 22.86 -15.51 3.99
C ARG A 303 21.72 -16.48 4.19
N TRP A 304 20.51 -16.02 3.95
CA TRP A 304 19.30 -16.84 4.01
C TRP A 304 18.40 -16.47 2.85
N ALA A 305 17.38 -17.27 2.61
CA ALA A 305 16.38 -16.99 1.61
C ALA A 305 15.00 -16.86 2.25
N LYS A 306 14.11 -16.19 1.54
CA LYS A 306 12.68 -16.19 1.76
C LYS A 306 12.04 -16.72 0.49
N VAL A 307 11.30 -17.79 0.63
CA VAL A 307 10.60 -18.48 -0.45
C VAL A 307 9.14 -18.11 -0.31
N SER A 308 8.56 -17.47 -1.32
CA SER A 308 7.14 -17.12 -1.35
C SER A 308 6.46 -17.74 -2.55
N ASP A 309 5.19 -18.09 -2.40
CA ASP A 309 4.35 -18.56 -3.51
C ASP A 309 3.75 -17.39 -4.31
N SER A 310 2.88 -17.71 -5.26
CA SER A 310 2.19 -16.72 -6.10
C SER A 310 1.03 -15.99 -5.39
N VAL A 311 0.61 -16.48 -4.22
CA VAL A 311 -0.51 -15.93 -3.42
C VAL A 311 -0.01 -15.12 -2.22
N GLY A 312 1.30 -15.11 -1.99
CA GLY A 312 2.01 -14.32 -0.98
C GLY A 312 2.36 -15.08 0.30
N ALA A 313 2.05 -16.38 0.42
CA ALA A 313 2.49 -17.16 1.57
C ALA A 313 3.99 -17.42 1.43
N GLN A 314 4.69 -17.45 2.56
CA GLN A 314 6.14 -17.39 2.56
C GLN A 314 6.77 -18.11 3.74
N VAL A 315 7.95 -18.69 3.49
CA VAL A 315 8.83 -19.29 4.51
C VAL A 315 10.20 -18.64 4.40
N GLU A 316 10.79 -18.33 5.55
CA GLU A 316 12.20 -17.96 5.63
C GLU A 316 13.05 -19.18 5.97
N THR A 317 14.21 -19.29 5.32
CA THR A 317 15.16 -20.39 5.54
C THR A 317 16.08 -20.08 6.71
N GLU A 318 16.75 -21.12 7.21
CA GLU A 318 17.90 -20.94 8.09
C GLU A 318 19.04 -20.18 7.39
N ALA A 319 19.88 -19.50 8.17
CA ALA A 319 21.03 -18.78 7.64
C ALA A 319 22.22 -19.72 7.39
N VAL A 320 22.79 -19.61 6.20
CA VAL A 320 24.03 -20.25 5.79
C VAL A 320 25.20 -19.32 6.08
N ARG A 321 26.22 -19.87 6.76
CA ARG A 321 27.43 -19.13 7.16
C ARG A 321 28.55 -19.30 6.16
N PHE A 322 29.10 -18.18 5.70
CA PHE A 322 30.25 -18.11 4.80
C PHE A 322 31.46 -17.50 5.51
N VAL A 323 32.65 -18.06 5.29
CA VAL A 323 33.92 -17.53 5.79
C VAL A 323 34.75 -17.04 4.61
N VAL A 324 34.89 -15.73 4.51
CA VAL A 324 35.58 -15.09 3.40
C VAL A 324 36.93 -14.60 3.90
N ILE A 325 38.00 -15.18 3.37
CA ILE A 325 39.38 -14.87 3.76
C ILE A 325 39.91 -13.77 2.83
N PRO A 326 40.67 -12.80 3.34
CA PRO A 326 41.46 -11.93 2.46
C PRO A 326 42.31 -12.75 1.50
N ARG A 327 42.38 -12.37 0.23
CA ARG A 327 43.27 -13.02 -0.73
C ARG A 327 44.72 -12.82 -0.26
N PRO A 328 45.58 -13.87 -0.26
CA PRO A 328 47.00 -13.72 0.05
C PRO A 328 47.60 -12.63 -0.86
N HIS A 329 48.40 -11.73 -0.30
CA HIS A 329 48.94 -10.54 -0.96
C HIS A 329 49.93 -10.81 -2.12
N ASP A 330 49.98 -12.03 -2.67
CA ASP A 330 51.07 -12.49 -3.54
C ASP A 330 51.00 -11.98 -5.00
N THR A 331 50.06 -11.09 -5.34
CA THR A 331 50.01 -10.44 -6.66
C THR A 331 49.68 -8.95 -6.54
N VAL A 332 50.73 -8.11 -6.58
CA VAL A 332 50.95 -6.69 -7.01
C VAL A 332 49.77 -5.69 -7.20
N GLY A 333 48.51 -6.01 -6.93
CA GLY A 333 47.36 -5.11 -7.04
C GLY A 333 46.90 -4.60 -5.68
N SER A 334 46.49 -3.33 -5.61
CA SER A 334 45.78 -2.82 -4.44
C SER A 334 44.39 -3.48 -4.35
N GLU A 335 43.80 -3.60 -3.15
CA GLU A 335 42.44 -4.15 -3.01
C GLU A 335 41.40 -3.40 -3.86
N ALA A 336 41.63 -2.11 -4.15
CA ALA A 336 40.79 -1.34 -5.06
C ALA A 336 40.84 -1.87 -6.50
N ASP A 337 41.98 -2.38 -6.94
CA ASP A 337 42.13 -2.99 -8.27
C ASP A 337 41.44 -4.36 -8.32
N GLN A 338 41.35 -5.06 -7.18
CA GLN A 338 40.56 -6.30 -7.07
C GLN A 338 39.06 -6.03 -7.15
N VAL A 339 38.58 -4.98 -6.47
CA VAL A 339 37.18 -4.53 -6.58
C VAL A 339 36.87 -4.09 -8.02
N ASP A 340 37.79 -3.37 -8.68
CA ASP A 340 37.62 -2.96 -10.08
C ASP A 340 37.52 -4.15 -11.03
N SER A 341 38.41 -5.14 -10.87
CA SER A 341 38.38 -6.38 -11.65
C SER A 341 37.07 -7.14 -11.42
N ALA A 342 36.66 -7.32 -10.16
CA ALA A 342 35.42 -8.01 -9.83
C ALA A 342 34.19 -7.32 -10.43
N MET A 343 34.10 -5.98 -10.33
CA MET A 343 33.02 -5.22 -10.96
C MET A 343 33.03 -5.36 -12.49
N THR A 344 34.21 -5.30 -13.11
CA THR A 344 34.36 -5.43 -14.56
C THR A 344 33.97 -6.84 -15.03
N ASP A 345 34.34 -7.87 -14.28
CA ASP A 345 33.97 -9.27 -14.57
C ASP A 345 32.45 -9.45 -14.49
N ILE A 346 31.80 -8.94 -13.42
CA ILE A 346 30.34 -8.99 -13.26
C ILE A 346 29.62 -8.22 -14.38
N GLU A 347 30.11 -7.03 -14.74
CA GLU A 347 29.58 -6.22 -15.84
C GLU A 347 29.74 -6.94 -17.18
N SER A 348 30.87 -7.61 -17.43
CA SER A 348 31.11 -8.37 -18.66
C SER A 348 30.13 -9.55 -18.84
N LEU A 349 29.63 -10.10 -17.72
CA LEU A 349 28.61 -11.14 -17.70
C LEU A 349 27.18 -10.57 -17.81
N GLY A 350 27.02 -9.25 -17.88
CA GLY A 350 25.73 -8.57 -17.93
C GLY A 350 24.92 -8.69 -16.63
N GLN A 351 25.56 -8.97 -15.50
CA GLN A 351 24.93 -9.26 -14.22
C GLN A 351 24.78 -7.99 -13.36
N ALA A 352 24.01 -7.01 -13.87
CA ALA A 352 23.78 -5.72 -13.22
C ALA A 352 23.37 -5.82 -11.74
N ASP A 353 22.49 -6.77 -11.39
CA ASP A 353 22.01 -6.94 -10.00
C ASP A 353 23.11 -7.42 -9.05
N GLN A 354 24.06 -8.23 -9.53
CA GLN A 354 25.20 -8.66 -8.72
C GLN A 354 26.19 -7.51 -8.50
N ALA A 355 26.36 -6.63 -9.48
CA ALA A 355 27.20 -5.44 -9.35
C ALA A 355 26.61 -4.47 -8.31
N ILE A 356 25.29 -4.30 -8.31
CA ILE A 356 24.55 -3.51 -7.31
C ILE A 356 24.70 -4.11 -5.91
N SER A 357 24.54 -5.44 -5.79
CA SER A 357 24.65 -6.14 -4.52
C SER A 357 26.08 -6.11 -3.96
N LEU A 358 27.10 -6.32 -4.79
CA LEU A 358 28.51 -6.18 -4.40
C LEU A 358 28.79 -4.76 -3.90
N SER A 359 28.32 -3.74 -4.64
CA SER A 359 28.49 -2.34 -4.26
C SER A 359 27.83 -2.02 -2.91
N SER A 360 26.62 -2.54 -2.68
CA SER A 360 25.92 -2.43 -1.40
C SER A 360 26.70 -3.11 -0.26
N SER A 361 27.16 -4.35 -0.47
CA SER A 361 27.94 -5.09 0.52
C SER A 361 29.22 -4.35 0.94
N ILE A 362 29.96 -3.80 -0.03
CA ILE A 362 31.15 -3.00 0.24
C ILE A 362 30.77 -1.71 0.97
N ALA A 363 29.69 -1.03 0.57
CA ALA A 363 29.22 0.18 1.25
C ALA A 363 28.87 -0.08 2.72
N PHE A 364 28.19 -1.19 3.02
CA PHE A 364 27.87 -1.61 4.39
C PHE A 364 29.13 -1.94 5.21
N SER A 365 30.11 -2.61 4.59
CA SER A 365 31.39 -2.90 5.25
C SER A 365 32.14 -1.62 5.68
N PHE A 366 31.92 -0.50 4.97
CA PHE A 366 32.47 0.80 5.34
C PHE A 366 31.65 1.56 6.39
N ALA A 367 30.35 1.28 6.48
CA ALA A 367 29.44 1.96 7.42
C ALA A 367 29.49 1.36 8.83
N GLY A 368 29.75 0.05 8.94
CA GLY A 368 29.82 -0.64 10.22
C GLY A 368 31.10 -0.32 11.00
N ASP A 369 30.99 0.37 12.13
CA ASP A 369 32.03 0.45 13.17
C ASP A 369 32.10 -0.88 13.96
N VAL A 370 31.98 -2.01 13.27
CA VAL A 370 31.88 -3.34 13.85
C VAL A 370 33.25 -3.72 14.42
N GLY A 371 33.43 -3.42 15.71
CA GLY A 371 34.38 -4.10 16.60
C GLY A 371 35.82 -4.21 16.10
N GLY A 372 36.57 -3.10 16.13
CA GLY A 372 38.00 -3.16 16.47
C GLY A 372 39.03 -3.41 15.36
N ARG A 373 38.65 -3.54 14.09
CA ARG A 373 39.63 -3.57 12.98
C ARG A 373 39.28 -2.58 11.86
N ARG A 374 39.48 -1.27 12.12
CA ARG A 374 39.57 -0.23 11.09
C ARG A 374 40.87 -0.37 10.28
N ALA A 375 41.06 -1.51 9.62
CA ALA A 375 42.31 -1.82 8.91
C ALA A 375 42.45 -1.06 7.57
N SER A 376 41.39 -0.43 7.08
CA SER A 376 41.44 0.35 5.84
C SER A 376 41.67 1.84 6.10
N SER A 377 42.64 2.43 5.39
CA SER A 377 42.90 3.87 5.48
C SER A 377 41.72 4.67 4.90
N ALA A 378 41.50 5.90 5.40
CA ALA A 378 40.46 6.77 4.85
C ALA A 378 40.64 7.02 3.33
N ALA A 379 41.90 7.13 2.88
CA ALA A 379 42.24 7.27 1.47
C ALA A 379 41.81 6.04 0.63
N TYR A 380 41.94 4.83 1.19
CA TYR A 380 41.48 3.63 0.53
C TYR A 380 39.95 3.60 0.37
N ARG A 381 39.19 3.84 1.44
CA ARG A 381 37.72 3.88 1.38
C ARG A 381 37.23 4.93 0.39
N MET A 382 37.90 6.08 0.37
CA MET A 382 37.67 7.15 -0.60
C MET A 382 37.81 6.65 -2.05
N ARG A 383 38.92 5.94 -2.33
CA ARG A 383 39.21 5.41 -3.67
C ARG A 383 38.18 4.37 -4.10
N VAL A 384 37.84 3.41 -3.22
CA VAL A 384 36.87 2.36 -3.53
C VAL A 384 35.47 2.94 -3.74
N ARG A 385 35.02 3.90 -2.91
CA ARG A 385 33.72 4.55 -3.10
C ARG A 385 33.61 5.28 -4.44
N ARG A 386 34.66 6.03 -4.82
CA ARG A 386 34.71 6.73 -6.12
C ARG A 386 34.64 5.76 -7.28
N LEU A 387 35.42 4.67 -7.20
CA LEU A 387 35.43 3.61 -8.19
C LEU A 387 34.04 2.98 -8.36
N LEU A 388 33.42 2.54 -7.26
CA LEU A 388 32.10 1.91 -7.28
C LEU A 388 31.01 2.86 -7.80
N LEU A 389 31.01 4.13 -7.38
CA LEU A 389 30.06 5.12 -7.89
C LEU A 389 30.25 5.37 -9.39
N ALA A 390 31.50 5.46 -9.87
CA ALA A 390 31.79 5.58 -11.29
C ALA A 390 31.24 4.39 -12.08
N LYS A 391 31.56 3.16 -11.65
CA LYS A 391 31.07 1.91 -12.27
C LYS A 391 29.55 1.80 -12.26
N LEU A 392 28.89 2.07 -11.13
CA LEU A 392 27.43 2.08 -11.08
C LEU A 392 26.82 3.13 -12.02
N SER A 393 27.44 4.31 -12.14
CA SER A 393 26.90 5.42 -12.94
C SER A 393 27.16 5.31 -14.45
N GLU A 394 28.21 4.62 -14.87
CA GLU A 394 28.64 4.53 -16.27
C GLU A 394 28.45 3.13 -16.85
N GLY A 395 28.41 2.10 -16.00
CA GLY A 395 28.29 0.70 -16.37
C GLY A 395 26.85 0.22 -16.59
N ASP A 396 26.74 -1.08 -16.83
CA ASP A 396 25.47 -1.76 -17.12
C ASP A 396 24.45 -1.65 -15.97
N ALA A 397 24.90 -1.43 -14.72
CA ALA A 397 24.03 -1.36 -13.56
C ALA A 397 22.99 -0.24 -13.63
N SER A 398 23.38 0.99 -14.00
CA SER A 398 22.44 2.10 -14.18
C SER A 398 21.65 2.01 -15.47
N GLN A 399 22.25 1.49 -16.54
CA GLN A 399 21.61 1.37 -17.85
C GLN A 399 20.53 0.27 -17.89
N ARG A 400 20.72 -0.80 -17.11
CA ARG A 400 19.81 -1.96 -17.04
C ARG A 400 18.99 -1.99 -15.76
N ALA A 401 19.04 -0.95 -14.93
CA ALA A 401 18.22 -0.85 -13.74
C ALA A 401 16.74 -1.00 -14.12
N GLY A 402 16.12 -2.07 -13.64
CA GLY A 402 14.69 -2.31 -13.80
C GLY A 402 13.92 -1.89 -12.55
N PRO A 403 12.59 -1.92 -12.57
CA PRO A 403 11.81 -1.58 -11.39
C PRO A 403 12.16 -2.42 -10.16
N ARG A 404 12.62 -3.66 -10.35
CA ARG A 404 13.01 -4.56 -9.26
C ARG A 404 14.35 -4.19 -8.61
N SER A 405 15.35 -3.78 -9.40
CA SER A 405 16.72 -3.50 -8.91
C SER A 405 16.97 -2.03 -8.57
N ALA A 406 16.10 -1.14 -9.05
CA ALA A 406 16.16 0.29 -8.76
C ALA A 406 16.22 0.66 -7.26
N PRO A 407 15.45 0.03 -6.34
CA PRO A 407 15.58 0.31 -4.91
C PRO A 407 16.96 -0.05 -4.36
N SER A 408 17.50 -1.21 -4.70
CA SER A 408 18.83 -1.64 -4.27
C SER A 408 19.94 -0.77 -4.85
N LEU A 409 19.80 -0.33 -6.11
CA LEU A 409 20.73 0.62 -6.73
C LEU A 409 20.71 1.97 -6.01
N LEU A 410 19.53 2.45 -5.61
CA LEU A 410 19.40 3.66 -4.79
C LEU A 410 20.07 3.48 -3.42
N THR A 411 19.84 2.36 -2.74
CA THR A 411 20.48 2.05 -1.45
C THR A 411 22.00 1.95 -1.56
N ALA A 412 22.52 1.36 -2.64
CA ALA A 412 23.96 1.31 -2.90
C ALA A 412 24.55 2.73 -3.05
N ALA A 413 23.91 3.58 -3.86
CA ALA A 413 24.35 4.95 -4.10
C ALA A 413 24.32 5.80 -2.82
N THR A 414 23.23 5.70 -2.03
CA THR A 414 23.12 6.44 -0.76
C THR A 414 24.16 5.96 0.25
N GLY A 415 24.34 4.64 0.40
CA GLY A 415 25.34 4.05 1.27
C GLY A 415 26.77 4.47 0.92
N LEU A 416 27.13 4.46 -0.37
CA LEU A 416 28.43 4.92 -0.86
C LEU A 416 28.64 6.44 -0.67
N SER A 417 27.57 7.23 -0.75
CA SER A 417 27.61 8.69 -0.57
C SER A 417 27.53 9.18 0.88
N SER A 418 27.24 8.28 1.83
CA SER A 418 26.93 8.60 3.23
C SER A 418 28.08 9.22 4.04
N SER A 419 29.33 9.19 3.56
CA SER A 419 30.45 9.91 4.20
C SER A 419 31.00 11.03 3.30
N PRO A 420 30.34 12.21 3.30
CA PRO A 420 30.55 13.29 2.31
C PRO A 420 32.00 13.75 2.14
N LYS A 421 32.76 13.77 3.24
CA LYS A 421 34.18 14.22 3.24
C LYS A 421 35.10 13.29 2.44
N GLU A 422 34.66 12.06 2.21
CA GLU A 422 35.36 11.05 1.40
C GLU A 422 34.83 11.02 -0.06
N VAL A 423 33.85 11.84 -0.42
CA VAL A 423 33.23 11.83 -1.75
C VAL A 423 33.68 13.10 -2.49
N GLY A 424 34.42 12.96 -3.60
CA GLY A 424 34.85 14.11 -4.41
C GLY A 424 33.73 14.64 -5.31
N VAL A 425 33.95 15.77 -6.00
CA VAL A 425 32.97 16.37 -6.94
C VAL A 425 32.47 15.38 -7.98
N GLU A 426 33.39 14.62 -8.59
CA GLU A 426 33.07 13.59 -9.59
C GLU A 426 32.18 12.48 -9.02
N ALA A 427 32.47 12.02 -7.81
CA ALA A 427 31.64 11.01 -7.16
C ALA A 427 30.25 11.55 -6.79
N SER A 428 30.12 12.84 -6.46
CA SER A 428 28.81 13.48 -6.30
C SER A 428 28.00 13.49 -7.60
N GLN A 429 28.65 13.74 -8.74
CA GLN A 429 27.98 13.65 -10.06
C GLN A 429 27.52 12.23 -10.36
N ASN A 430 28.38 11.25 -10.09
CA ASN A 430 28.08 9.83 -10.30
C ASN A 430 26.95 9.36 -9.38
N THR A 431 26.93 9.79 -8.10
CA THR A 431 25.78 9.57 -7.20
C THR A 431 24.50 10.14 -7.80
N GLY A 432 24.52 11.36 -8.32
CA GLY A 432 23.34 11.97 -8.95
C GLY A 432 22.82 11.19 -10.15
N LYS A 433 23.72 10.73 -11.03
CA LYS A 433 23.36 9.87 -12.17
C LYS A 433 22.70 8.56 -11.72
N VAL A 434 23.28 7.89 -10.71
CA VAL A 434 22.77 6.61 -10.21
C VAL A 434 21.41 6.80 -9.53
N VAL A 435 21.26 7.80 -8.67
CA VAL A 435 19.98 8.12 -8.00
C VAL A 435 18.90 8.42 -9.04
N GLN A 436 19.22 9.21 -10.07
CA GLN A 436 18.28 9.53 -11.14
C GLN A 436 17.88 8.26 -11.92
N ALA A 437 18.84 7.43 -12.33
CA ALA A 437 18.57 6.17 -13.02
C ALA A 437 17.69 5.23 -12.19
N SER A 438 17.96 5.10 -10.88
CA SER A 438 17.12 4.33 -9.97
C SER A 438 15.68 4.85 -9.97
N ILE A 439 15.48 6.15 -9.76
CA ILE A 439 14.14 6.75 -9.68
C ILE A 439 13.41 6.62 -11.02
N ASP A 440 14.13 6.72 -12.13
CA ASP A 440 13.54 6.59 -13.46
C ASP A 440 13.02 5.19 -13.75
N ALA A 441 13.63 4.17 -13.14
CA ALA A 441 13.25 2.77 -13.27
C ALA A 441 12.17 2.32 -12.26
N MET A 442 11.91 3.06 -11.18
CA MET A 442 10.92 2.67 -10.16
C MET A 442 9.46 2.75 -10.65
N THR A 443 8.64 1.81 -10.18
CA THR A 443 7.17 1.85 -10.36
C THR A 443 6.51 2.94 -9.51
N PRO A 444 5.26 3.36 -9.84
CA PRO A 444 4.51 4.29 -9.00
C PRO A 444 4.38 3.84 -7.54
N THR A 445 4.12 2.55 -7.30
CA THR A 445 3.98 1.99 -5.94
C THR A 445 5.28 2.11 -5.15
N GLN A 446 6.42 1.86 -5.80
CA GLN A 446 7.73 1.99 -5.15
C GLN A 446 8.08 3.46 -4.85
N LEU A 447 7.75 4.37 -5.76
CA LEU A 447 7.94 5.81 -5.56
C LEU A 447 7.08 6.34 -4.40
N ARG A 448 5.85 5.85 -4.24
CA ARG A 448 4.98 6.16 -3.09
C ARG A 448 5.56 5.65 -1.77
N GLY A 449 6.33 4.56 -1.83
CA GLY A 449 7.07 4.06 -0.68
C GLY A 449 8.01 5.14 -0.15
N ARG A 450 7.99 5.36 1.18
CA ARG A 450 8.80 6.39 1.84
C ARG A 450 10.30 6.29 1.52
N GLY A 451 10.78 5.06 1.27
CA GLY A 451 12.19 4.77 1.03
C GLY A 451 12.80 5.44 -0.22
N ALA A 452 12.04 5.64 -1.30
CA ALA A 452 12.59 6.21 -2.53
C ALA A 452 12.95 7.70 -2.37
N LEU A 453 12.00 8.48 -1.82
CA LEU A 453 12.21 9.90 -1.55
C LEU A 453 13.22 10.11 -0.43
N ASP A 454 13.13 9.36 0.68
CA ASP A 454 14.08 9.47 1.79
C ASP A 454 15.51 9.12 1.32
N GLY A 455 15.67 8.08 0.49
CA GLY A 455 16.95 7.72 -0.11
C GLY A 455 17.50 8.83 -1.01
N ALA A 456 16.68 9.36 -1.93
CA ALA A 456 17.08 10.47 -2.79
C ALA A 456 17.49 11.72 -2.00
N MET A 457 16.71 12.07 -0.97
CA MET A 457 17.01 13.19 -0.09
C MET A 457 18.33 12.97 0.67
N SER A 458 18.53 11.77 1.24
CA SER A 458 19.77 11.41 1.91
C SER A 458 21.00 11.52 0.99
N ALA A 459 20.88 11.10 -0.29
CA ALA A 459 21.94 11.30 -1.28
C ALA A 459 22.21 12.79 -1.53
N THR A 460 21.17 13.62 -1.64
CA THR A 460 21.33 15.07 -1.86
C THR A 460 21.96 15.78 -0.68
N GLU A 461 21.64 15.37 0.55
CA GLU A 461 22.28 15.84 1.78
C GLU A 461 23.76 15.42 1.81
N GLY A 462 24.05 14.17 1.44
CA GLY A 462 25.40 13.66 1.26
C GLY A 462 26.20 14.50 0.27
N MET A 463 25.63 14.82 -0.89
CA MET A 463 26.25 15.70 -1.89
C MET A 463 26.46 17.12 -1.36
N ALA A 464 25.46 17.71 -0.69
CA ALA A 464 25.56 19.05 -0.13
C ALA A 464 26.67 19.15 0.93
N ALA A 465 26.81 18.14 1.79
CA ALA A 465 27.88 18.06 2.77
C ALA A 465 29.26 17.81 2.11
N ALA A 466 29.32 17.16 0.94
CA ALA A 466 30.56 16.99 0.20
C ALA A 466 31.06 18.32 -0.38
N ALA A 467 30.16 19.27 -0.62
CA ALA A 467 30.50 20.62 -1.06
C ALA A 467 31.33 21.40 -0.02
N ASP A 468 31.20 21.06 1.28
CA ASP A 468 32.06 21.62 2.33
C ASP A 468 33.50 21.07 2.27
N GLY A 469 33.72 19.94 1.59
CA GLY A 469 35.03 19.36 1.31
C GLY A 469 35.64 19.79 -0.04
N ALA A 470 34.97 20.66 -0.80
CA ALA A 470 35.45 21.13 -2.09
C ALA A 470 36.74 21.97 -1.96
N ARG A 471 37.66 21.85 -2.94
CA ARG A 471 38.97 22.52 -2.89
C ARG A 471 38.87 24.02 -3.15
N ASN A 472 37.86 24.44 -3.89
CA ASN A 472 37.64 25.84 -4.26
C ASN A 472 36.13 26.13 -4.43
N ALA A 473 35.81 27.42 -4.58
CA ALA A 473 34.43 27.89 -4.70
C ALA A 473 33.71 27.34 -5.95
N ALA A 474 34.42 27.12 -7.06
CA ALA A 474 33.83 26.61 -8.30
C ALA A 474 33.42 25.13 -8.16
N GLU A 475 34.26 24.30 -7.52
CA GLU A 475 33.92 22.91 -7.17
C GLU A 475 32.71 22.86 -6.23
N ARG A 476 32.68 23.72 -5.21
CA ARG A 476 31.55 23.82 -4.28
C ARG A 476 30.25 24.16 -5.01
N ASP A 477 30.27 25.19 -5.85
CA ASP A 477 29.11 25.62 -6.63
C ASP A 477 28.62 24.52 -7.57
N THR A 478 29.56 23.81 -8.19
CA THR A 478 29.24 22.66 -9.05
C THR A 478 28.50 21.57 -8.28
N VAL A 479 28.98 21.17 -7.10
CA VAL A 479 28.33 20.13 -6.28
C VAL A 479 26.94 20.56 -5.83
N LEU A 480 26.78 21.81 -5.37
CA LEU A 480 25.48 22.35 -4.96
C LEU A 480 24.50 22.46 -6.13
N ARG A 481 24.98 22.83 -7.32
CA ARG A 481 24.15 22.85 -8.52
C ARG A 481 23.64 21.45 -8.87
N TYR A 482 24.49 20.43 -8.81
CA TYR A 482 24.08 19.06 -9.05
C TYR A 482 23.10 18.53 -8.01
N SER A 483 23.27 18.85 -6.73
CA SER A 483 22.31 18.41 -5.70
C SER A 483 20.92 19.04 -5.91
N VAL A 484 20.86 20.32 -6.29
CA VAL A 484 19.60 20.99 -6.63
C VAL A 484 18.95 20.40 -7.88
N LEU A 485 19.73 20.15 -8.94
CA LEU A 485 19.22 19.52 -10.16
C LEU A 485 18.68 18.12 -9.90
N LEU A 486 19.36 17.34 -9.05
CA LEU A 486 18.89 16.02 -8.65
C LEU A 486 17.55 16.11 -7.91
N GLN A 487 17.43 16.99 -6.90
CA GLN A 487 16.17 17.20 -6.18
C GLN A 487 15.02 17.60 -7.11
N ALA A 488 15.29 18.50 -8.06
CA ALA A 488 14.30 18.91 -9.05
C ALA A 488 13.89 17.74 -9.97
N GLY A 489 14.85 16.94 -10.44
CA GLY A 489 14.61 15.75 -11.27
C GLY A 489 13.77 14.68 -10.55
N VAL A 490 14.12 14.39 -9.28
CA VAL A 490 13.36 13.47 -8.42
C VAL A 490 11.92 13.94 -8.25
N ALA A 491 11.73 15.22 -7.90
CA ALA A 491 10.41 15.79 -7.69
C ALA A 491 9.57 15.78 -8.98
N GLN A 492 10.19 16.12 -10.12
CA GLN A 492 9.53 16.09 -11.42
C GLN A 492 9.09 14.67 -11.79
N LYS A 493 9.99 13.68 -11.67
CA LYS A 493 9.68 12.29 -12.00
C LYS A 493 8.62 11.70 -11.07
N PHE A 494 8.68 12.00 -9.78
CA PHE A 494 7.64 11.60 -8.84
C PHE A 494 6.28 12.18 -9.25
N ALA A 495 6.20 13.49 -9.50
CA ALA A 495 4.96 14.17 -9.88
C ALA A 495 4.37 13.61 -11.19
N SER A 496 5.20 13.44 -12.23
CA SER A 496 4.73 12.92 -13.52
C SER A 496 4.27 11.46 -13.41
N THR A 497 4.95 10.65 -12.59
CA THR A 497 4.60 9.24 -12.40
C THR A 497 3.31 9.09 -11.59
N MET A 498 3.11 9.91 -10.56
CA MET A 498 1.85 9.92 -9.80
C MET A 498 0.68 10.37 -10.68
N GLN A 499 0.88 11.43 -11.46
CA GLN A 499 -0.12 11.93 -12.42
C GLN A 499 -0.51 10.87 -13.46
N ALA A 500 0.44 10.06 -13.93
CA ALA A 500 0.16 8.97 -14.88
C ALA A 500 -0.51 7.75 -14.22
N ALA A 501 -0.15 7.43 -12.97
CA ALA A 501 -0.68 6.27 -12.25
C ALA A 501 -2.08 6.50 -11.68
N GLU A 502 -2.41 7.74 -11.35
CA GLU A 502 -3.74 8.14 -10.92
C GLU A 502 -4.51 8.56 -12.17
N ALA A 503 -5.22 7.59 -12.78
CA ALA A 503 -6.28 7.92 -13.72
C ALA A 503 -7.13 9.04 -13.09
N PRO A 504 -7.53 10.09 -13.85
CA PRO A 504 -8.14 11.29 -13.28
C PRO A 504 -9.48 10.94 -12.63
N LYS A 505 -9.42 10.51 -11.38
CA LYS A 505 -10.55 10.57 -10.46
C LYS A 505 -10.51 12.00 -9.98
N VAL A 506 -11.49 12.78 -10.45
CA VAL A 506 -11.74 14.13 -9.96
C VAL A 506 -11.99 14.04 -8.45
N TYR A 507 -10.93 14.21 -7.67
CA TYR A 507 -11.00 14.43 -6.24
C TYR A 507 -10.73 15.91 -6.00
N ASP A 508 -11.81 16.65 -5.78
CA ASP A 508 -11.77 17.94 -5.13
C ASP A 508 -11.38 17.69 -3.67
N GLN A 509 -10.21 18.14 -3.19
CA GLN A 509 -9.87 18.54 -1.80
C GLN A 509 -8.35 18.88 -1.64
N PRO A 510 -7.94 19.68 -0.61
CA PRO A 510 -6.81 20.61 -0.72
C PRO A 510 -5.45 20.14 -0.13
N TYR A 511 -4.39 20.58 -0.84
CA TYR A 511 -2.94 20.69 -0.56
C TYR A 511 -2.32 20.12 0.74
N THR A 512 -1.29 19.29 0.57
CA THR A 512 -0.30 18.90 1.60
C THR A 512 0.97 19.77 1.50
N ARG A 513 1.57 20.14 2.64
CA ARG A 513 2.76 21.02 2.76
C ARG A 513 3.94 20.22 3.31
N VAL A 514 5.11 20.26 2.66
CA VAL A 514 6.34 19.58 3.12
C VAL A 514 7.42 20.62 3.49
N GLN A 515 8.10 20.44 4.62
CA GLN A 515 9.20 21.28 5.13
C GLN A 515 10.53 20.53 5.08
N MET A 516 11.60 21.15 4.56
CA MET A 516 12.97 20.61 4.55
C MET A 516 14.04 21.71 4.73
N GLY A 517 15.23 21.35 5.23
CA GLY A 517 16.24 22.26 5.79
C GLY A 517 17.58 22.41 5.05
N ARG A 518 18.20 23.59 5.30
CA ARG A 518 19.60 24.11 5.14
C ARG A 518 20.33 24.15 3.77
N ARG A 519 20.40 25.41 3.26
CA ARG A 519 21.40 26.17 2.46
C ARG A 519 22.05 25.59 1.18
N ALA A 520 21.62 26.17 0.05
CA ALA A 520 22.45 26.79 -0.99
C ALA A 520 21.72 28.05 -1.52
N ARG A 521 22.44 29.11 -1.95
CA ARG A 521 21.85 30.30 -2.59
C ARG A 521 22.09 30.20 -4.09
N TRP A 522 21.02 30.00 -4.85
CA TRP A 522 21.03 30.03 -6.32
C TRP A 522 19.97 31.03 -6.78
N GLU A 523 20.35 31.99 -7.61
CA GLU A 523 19.43 32.94 -8.25
C GLU A 523 19.44 32.64 -9.75
N GLY A 524 18.39 31.97 -10.23
CA GLY A 524 18.16 31.69 -11.64
C GLY A 524 16.73 31.25 -11.90
N ASN A 525 16.22 31.52 -13.10
CA ASN A 525 14.92 31.02 -13.56
C ASN A 525 15.15 29.71 -14.32
N LEU A 526 14.72 28.57 -13.77
CA LEU A 526 14.73 27.31 -14.49
C LEU A 526 13.32 27.07 -15.07
N ALA A 527 13.13 27.36 -16.35
CA ALA A 527 11.95 26.96 -17.09
C ALA A 527 12.20 25.56 -17.68
N VAL A 528 11.46 24.55 -17.23
CA VAL A 528 11.51 23.20 -17.80
C VAL A 528 10.25 23.00 -18.64
N PRO A 529 10.36 22.77 -19.96
CA PRO A 529 9.21 22.43 -20.78
C PRO A 529 8.70 21.02 -20.41
N VAL A 530 7.42 20.93 -20.07
CA VAL A 530 6.68 19.66 -20.00
C VAL A 530 5.94 19.55 -21.34
N GLY A 531 6.00 18.39 -22.00
CA GLY A 531 5.49 18.19 -23.37
C GLY A 531 4.00 18.54 -23.56
N ASP A 532 3.55 18.45 -24.82
CA ASP A 532 2.35 19.00 -25.50
C ASP A 532 0.97 19.15 -24.80
N ALA A 533 0.82 18.81 -23.52
CA ALA A 533 -0.33 19.23 -22.71
C ALA A 533 -0.01 20.55 -21.98
N ALA A 534 -0.88 21.55 -22.14
CA ALA A 534 -0.72 22.93 -21.68
C ALA A 534 -0.76 23.14 -20.15
N GLY A 535 -0.06 22.31 -19.37
CA GLY A 535 0.16 22.51 -17.94
C GLY A 535 1.50 23.23 -17.69
N ARG A 536 1.49 24.27 -16.85
CA ARG A 536 2.72 24.98 -16.45
C ARG A 536 3.13 24.53 -15.06
N PHE A 537 4.32 23.92 -14.94
CA PHE A 537 4.92 23.58 -13.66
C PHE A 537 5.76 24.78 -13.17
N GLU A 538 5.24 25.53 -12.19
CA GLU A 538 6.01 26.61 -11.56
C GLU A 538 6.62 26.13 -10.23
N VAL A 539 7.96 26.19 -10.15
CA VAL A 539 8.71 26.06 -8.91
C VAL A 539 9.09 27.47 -8.46
N GLN A 540 8.38 28.01 -7.47
CA GLN A 540 8.73 29.30 -6.88
C GLN A 540 9.65 29.09 -5.67
N LEU A 541 10.88 29.59 -5.77
CA LEU A 541 11.83 29.68 -4.66
C LEU A 541 11.75 31.10 -4.08
N GLY A 542 11.04 31.25 -2.96
CA GLY A 542 10.89 32.54 -2.28
C GLY A 542 11.85 32.69 -1.09
N ALA A 543 12.58 33.81 -1.02
CA ALA A 543 13.29 34.22 0.20
C ALA A 543 12.30 34.84 1.20
N ALA A 544 12.25 34.36 2.44
CA ALA A 544 11.65 35.12 3.53
C ALA A 544 12.55 36.30 3.90
N GLY A 545 11.94 37.46 4.18
CA GLY A 545 12.60 38.76 4.41
C GLY A 545 13.67 38.79 5.53
N PRO A 546 14.31 39.96 5.73
CA PRO A 546 15.53 40.08 6.54
C PRO A 546 15.29 39.71 8.02
N PRO A 547 16.26 39.07 8.70
CA PRO A 547 16.08 38.55 10.04
C PRO A 547 16.06 39.68 11.09
N ALA A 548 15.10 39.62 12.02
CA ALA A 548 15.31 40.22 13.34
C ALA A 548 16.44 39.46 14.05
N GLN A 549 17.34 40.19 14.71
CA GLN A 549 18.53 39.64 15.36
C GLN A 549 18.15 38.44 16.25
N GLY A 550 18.71 37.27 15.91
CA GLY A 550 18.53 36.01 16.63
C GLY A 550 17.42 35.08 16.10
N GLY A 551 16.66 35.46 15.07
CA GLY A 551 15.58 34.65 14.49
C GLY A 551 15.96 33.88 13.21
N VAL A 552 15.43 32.66 13.07
CA VAL A 552 15.62 31.75 11.94
C VAL A 552 14.69 32.12 10.76
N SER A 553 15.22 32.18 9.53
CA SER A 553 14.46 32.46 8.29
C SER A 553 14.23 31.20 7.44
N VAL A 554 13.09 31.13 6.75
CA VAL A 554 12.57 29.96 5.99
C VAL A 554 12.65 30.23 4.48
N ILE A 555 13.05 29.26 3.66
CA ILE A 555 12.73 29.23 2.22
C ILE A 555 11.58 28.26 2.03
N SER A 556 10.52 28.72 1.36
CA SER A 556 9.34 27.92 1.02
C SER A 556 9.46 27.47 -0.43
N MET A 557 9.46 26.16 -0.67
CA MET A 557 9.27 25.60 -2.01
C MET A 557 7.77 25.40 -2.20
N LYS A 558 7.16 26.21 -3.06
CA LYS A 558 5.78 25.97 -3.52
C LYS A 558 5.86 25.39 -4.92
N SER A 559 5.48 24.12 -5.06
CA SER A 559 5.11 23.57 -6.35
C SER A 559 3.61 23.81 -6.55
N ARG A 560 3.25 24.39 -7.69
CA ARG A 560 1.86 24.50 -8.12
C ARG A 560 1.75 23.87 -9.49
N VAL A 561 0.97 22.80 -9.58
CA VAL A 561 0.51 22.29 -10.88
C VAL A 561 -0.72 23.11 -11.21
N VAL A 562 -0.60 24.01 -12.19
CA VAL A 562 -1.75 24.74 -12.74
C VAL A 562 -2.18 23.98 -13.99
N TRP A 563 -3.38 23.41 -13.93
CA TRP A 563 -4.10 22.89 -15.08
C TRP A 563 -4.78 24.02 -15.84
#